data_AF-A0A432I0Y7-F1
#
_entry.id   AF-A0A432I0Y7-F1
#
_cell.length_a   1.000
_cell.length_b   1.000
_cell.length_c   1.000
_cell.angle_alpha   90.00
_cell.angle_beta   90.00
_cell.angle_gamma   90.00
#
_symmetry.space_group_name_H-M   'P 1'
#
loop_
_entity.id
_entity.type
_entity.pdbx_description
1 polymer ?
#
loop_
_entity_poly.entity_id
_entity_poly.type
_entity_poly.pdbx_seq_one_letter_code
_entity_poly.pdbx_strand_id
1 'polypeptide(L)'
;MANSHDPMRRLAHRFRRVLPVLALFLVPTVTVAQSRLDPRVPKADEAALRTLIPRADHFELVETSTRHFRAYAQPASGADPILIGFAFFTTDVTPRLYAYKGRITILVGMDTAGSLIDVRVVYHSEPFGYFSIDLPEFAAQFRNKSILDPLEVGEDIDAVSRATITVTAATRAIRQGARLLAREFLAEQASDR
;
A
#
# COMPACT_ATOMS: atom_id res chain seq x y z
N MET A 1 28.12 94.82 -49.19
CA MET A 1 27.57 96.00 -48.48
C MET A 1 26.86 95.53 -47.23
N ALA A 2 27.07 96.25 -46.14
CA ALA A 2 26.75 95.90 -44.76
C ALA A 2 25.27 96.04 -44.39
N ASN A 3 24.84 95.27 -43.39
CA ASN A 3 24.06 95.67 -42.18
C ASN A 3 23.37 94.40 -41.61
N SER A 4 23.77 93.91 -40.44
CA SER A 4 23.42 94.36 -39.08
C SER A 4 21.94 94.12 -38.74
N HIS A 5 21.68 93.21 -37.79
CA HIS A 5 20.83 93.43 -36.59
C HIS A 5 20.91 92.20 -35.64
N ASP A 6 21.73 92.35 -34.60
CA ASP A 6 21.53 92.13 -33.14
C ASP A 6 20.57 91.04 -32.56
N PRO A 7 20.68 90.65 -31.27
CA PRO A 7 20.79 89.26 -30.85
C PRO A 7 19.72 88.93 -29.78
N MET A 8 20.00 87.91 -28.96
CA MET A 8 19.27 87.49 -27.76
C MET A 8 18.16 86.45 -28.00
N ARG A 9 18.41 85.21 -27.54
CA ARG A 9 18.13 84.86 -26.14
C ARG A 9 18.65 83.47 -25.80
N ARG A 10 19.31 83.45 -24.65
CA ARG A 10 19.77 82.33 -23.82
C ARG A 10 18.70 81.22 -23.73
N LEU A 11 19.12 79.96 -23.70
CA LEU A 11 19.03 79.13 -22.48
C LEU A 11 19.83 77.83 -22.64
N ALA A 12 20.84 77.68 -21.79
CA ALA A 12 21.56 76.43 -21.59
C ALA A 12 20.68 75.43 -20.84
N HIS A 13 20.59 74.19 -21.32
CA HIS A 13 20.21 73.06 -20.48
C HIS A 13 21.26 71.96 -20.53
N ARG A 14 21.80 71.72 -19.33
CA ARG A 14 22.82 70.75 -18.96
C ARG A 14 22.37 69.31 -19.18
N PHE A 15 23.35 68.50 -19.57
CA PHE A 15 23.43 67.05 -19.42
C PHE A 15 22.83 66.50 -18.12
N ARG A 16 22.15 65.35 -18.21
CA ARG A 16 22.42 64.23 -17.29
C ARG A 16 22.05 62.89 -17.94
N ARG A 17 23.09 62.08 -18.23
CA ARG A 17 22.98 60.67 -18.62
C ARG A 17 22.48 59.87 -17.40
N VAL A 18 21.47 59.03 -17.59
CA VAL A 18 20.97 58.11 -16.56
C VAL A 18 21.59 56.74 -16.83
N LEU A 19 22.30 56.19 -15.85
CA LEU A 19 22.88 54.85 -15.85
C LEU A 19 21.85 53.88 -15.23
N PRO A 20 21.51 52.73 -15.84
CA PRO A 20 20.60 51.78 -15.20
C PRO A 20 21.36 50.91 -14.20
N VAL A 21 20.82 50.78 -12.99
CA VAL A 21 21.29 49.85 -11.96
C VAL A 21 20.67 48.48 -12.24
N LEU A 22 21.51 47.49 -12.57
CA LEU A 22 21.11 46.09 -12.73
C LEU A 22 21.06 45.43 -11.34
N ALA A 23 19.86 45.25 -10.79
CA ALA A 23 19.65 44.54 -9.53
C ALA A 23 19.62 43.02 -9.79
N LEU A 24 20.70 42.33 -9.40
CA LEU A 24 20.81 40.88 -9.42
C LEU A 24 20.03 40.29 -8.24
N PHE A 25 18.81 39.80 -8.48
CA PHE A 25 18.05 39.04 -7.48
C PHE A 25 18.61 37.61 -7.39
N LEU A 26 19.40 37.35 -6.35
CA LEU A 26 19.82 36.01 -5.96
C LEU A 26 18.61 35.31 -5.32
N VAL A 27 17.90 34.48 -6.09
CA VAL A 27 16.80 33.65 -5.56
C VAL A 27 17.43 32.45 -4.84
N PRO A 28 17.28 32.28 -3.52
CA PRO A 28 17.73 31.06 -2.87
C PRO A 28 16.85 29.92 -3.35
N THR A 29 17.42 28.98 -4.09
CA THR A 29 16.80 27.70 -4.38
C THR A 29 16.63 26.96 -3.06
N VAL A 30 15.44 27.06 -2.47
CA VAL A 30 15.03 26.17 -1.38
C VAL A 30 14.92 24.78 -1.98
N THR A 31 15.93 23.94 -1.71
CA THR A 31 15.86 22.51 -1.99
C THR A 31 14.78 21.94 -1.08
N VAL A 32 13.55 21.85 -1.58
CA VAL A 32 12.51 21.05 -0.95
C VAL A 32 12.99 19.60 -1.00
N ALA A 33 13.53 19.11 0.11
CA ALA A 33 13.73 17.69 0.31
C ALA A 33 12.34 17.06 0.21
N GLN A 34 12.04 16.46 -0.95
CA GLN A 34 10.86 15.63 -1.11
C GLN A 34 11.03 14.46 -0.16
N SER A 35 10.42 14.54 1.02
CA SER A 35 10.17 13.39 1.86
C SER A 35 9.36 12.42 1.01
N ARG A 36 10.04 11.42 0.42
CA ARG A 36 9.38 10.19 0.00
C ARG A 36 8.58 9.75 1.22
N LEU A 37 7.26 9.66 1.09
CA LEU A 37 6.43 9.04 2.11
C LEU A 37 7.01 7.64 2.29
N ASP A 38 7.80 7.44 3.34
CA ASP A 38 8.23 6.12 3.77
C ASP A 38 6.94 5.30 3.89
N PRO A 39 6.71 4.25 3.07
CA PRO A 39 5.53 3.41 3.18
C PRO A 39 5.68 2.52 4.41
N ARG A 40 5.70 3.16 5.57
CA ARG A 40 5.80 2.51 6.87
C ARG A 40 4.46 1.85 7.16
N VAL A 41 4.53 0.56 7.45
CA VAL A 41 3.42 -0.21 7.98
C VAL A 41 2.81 0.54 9.17
N PRO A 42 1.49 0.77 9.20
CA PRO A 42 0.84 1.39 10.35
C PRO A 42 1.17 0.61 11.63
N LYS A 43 1.52 1.31 12.72
CA LYS A 43 1.88 0.66 13.99
C LYS A 43 0.82 -0.33 14.50
N ALA A 44 -0.46 -0.05 14.23
CA ALA A 44 -1.57 -0.91 14.60
C ALA A 44 -1.55 -2.26 13.85
N ASP A 45 -1.09 -2.26 12.60
CA ASP A 45 -1.02 -3.44 11.74
C ASP A 45 0.24 -4.27 12.03
N GLU A 46 1.35 -3.61 12.40
CA GLU A 46 2.66 -4.27 12.58
C GLU A 46 2.61 -5.43 13.60
N ALA A 47 1.96 -5.24 14.75
CA ALA A 47 1.85 -6.30 15.75
C ALA A 47 1.04 -7.51 15.25
N ALA A 48 -0.03 -7.26 14.49
CA ALA A 48 -0.83 -8.31 13.89
C ALA A 48 -0.05 -9.05 12.80
N LEU A 49 0.70 -8.33 11.96
CA LEU A 49 1.56 -8.89 10.92
C LEU A 49 2.67 -9.77 11.48
N ARG A 50 3.34 -9.34 12.56
CA ARG A 50 4.36 -10.15 13.26
C ARG A 50 3.80 -11.43 13.84
N THR A 51 2.54 -11.41 14.29
CA THR A 51 1.86 -12.62 14.78
C THR A 51 1.48 -13.54 13.61
N LEU A 52 1.03 -12.97 12.49
CA LEU A 52 0.58 -13.69 11.31
C LEU A 52 1.73 -14.35 10.54
N ILE A 53 2.87 -13.67 10.41
CA ILE A 53 4.08 -14.16 9.73
C ILE A 53 5.28 -14.01 10.67
N PRO A 54 5.44 -14.91 11.66
CA PRO A 54 6.48 -14.78 12.69
C PRO A 54 7.92 -14.85 12.17
N ARG A 55 8.12 -15.40 10.97
CA ARG A 55 9.45 -15.50 10.34
C ARG A 55 9.92 -14.21 9.68
N ALA A 56 9.08 -13.17 9.62
CA ALA A 56 9.43 -11.91 8.99
C ALA A 56 10.10 -10.96 9.99
N ASP A 57 11.22 -10.38 9.58
CA ASP A 57 11.95 -9.39 10.36
C ASP A 57 11.38 -7.98 10.14
N HIS A 58 10.93 -7.70 8.90
CA HIS A 58 10.27 -6.46 8.55
C HIS A 58 9.19 -6.65 7.49
N PHE A 59 8.34 -5.64 7.38
CA PHE A 59 7.23 -5.59 6.44
C PHE A 59 7.27 -4.29 5.65
N GLU A 60 6.88 -4.35 4.39
CA GLU A 60 6.76 -3.20 3.48
C GLU A 60 5.31 -3.08 3.03
N LEU A 61 4.73 -1.89 3.12
CA LEU A 61 3.40 -1.61 2.60
C LEU A 61 3.49 -1.25 1.11
N VAL A 62 2.72 -1.94 0.28
CA VAL A 62 2.58 -1.68 -1.15
C VAL A 62 1.17 -1.15 -1.42
N GLU A 63 1.06 0.01 -2.07
CA GLU A 63 -0.23 0.68 -2.35
C GLU A 63 -0.45 1.00 -3.84
N THR A 64 0.42 0.53 -4.73
CA THR A 64 0.42 0.90 -6.17
C THR A 64 -0.63 0.17 -6.99
N SER A 65 -0.96 -1.08 -6.65
CA SER A 65 -2.01 -1.88 -7.29
C SER A 65 -3.05 -2.26 -6.24
N THR A 66 -2.90 -3.46 -5.69
CA THR A 66 -3.63 -3.97 -4.56
C THR A 66 -2.90 -3.56 -3.29
N ARG A 67 -3.60 -2.95 -2.33
CA ARG A 67 -2.99 -2.60 -1.04
C ARG A 67 -2.67 -3.89 -0.26
N HIS A 68 -1.39 -4.17 -0.08
CA HIS A 68 -0.88 -5.38 0.59
C HIS A 68 0.47 -5.13 1.27
N PHE A 69 0.92 -6.11 2.05
CA PHE A 69 2.20 -6.09 2.73
C PHE A 69 3.11 -7.16 2.15
N ARG A 70 4.37 -6.81 1.92
CA ARG A 70 5.46 -7.76 1.65
C ARG A 70 6.19 -8.06 2.94
N ALA A 71 6.48 -9.33 3.18
CA ALA A 71 7.13 -9.81 4.40
C ALA A 71 8.53 -10.32 4.07
N TYR A 72 9.54 -9.77 4.72
CA TYR A 72 10.93 -10.09 4.42
C TYR A 72 11.64 -10.68 5.64
N ALA A 73 12.47 -11.68 5.40
CA ALA A 73 13.41 -12.23 6.38
C ALA A 73 14.83 -11.75 6.08
N GLN A 74 15.58 -11.44 7.12
CA GLN A 74 16.98 -11.05 7.07
C GLN A 74 17.85 -12.30 7.28
N PRO A 75 18.61 -12.77 6.28
CA PRO A 75 19.50 -13.90 6.46
C PRO A 75 20.58 -13.60 7.51
N ALA A 76 20.91 -14.60 8.34
CA ALA A 76 21.98 -14.47 9.35
C ALA A 76 23.37 -14.20 8.73
N SER A 77 23.54 -14.50 7.44
CA SER A 77 24.75 -14.20 6.66
C SER A 77 24.95 -12.71 6.38
N GLY A 78 23.96 -11.86 6.65
CA GLY A 78 24.00 -10.43 6.31
C GLY A 78 23.76 -10.13 4.83
N ALA A 79 23.29 -11.12 4.05
CA ALA A 79 22.87 -10.93 2.67
C ALA A 79 21.59 -10.07 2.58
N ASP A 80 21.20 -9.72 1.36
CA ASP A 80 19.99 -8.93 1.12
C ASP A 80 18.73 -9.62 1.69
N PRO A 81 17.74 -8.85 2.18
CA PRO A 81 16.49 -9.40 2.67
C PRO A 81 15.78 -10.26 1.63
N ILE A 82 15.25 -11.40 2.07
CA ILE A 82 14.54 -12.34 1.22
C ILE A 82 13.05 -12.15 1.42
N LEU A 83 12.30 -11.96 0.33
CA LEU A 83 10.84 -11.97 0.35
C LEU A 83 10.35 -13.38 0.71
N ILE A 84 9.70 -13.52 1.86
CA ILE A 84 9.23 -14.82 2.37
C ILE A 84 7.71 -14.98 2.32
N GLY A 85 6.98 -13.90 2.02
CA GLY A 85 5.53 -13.96 1.89
C GLY A 85 4.87 -12.60 1.75
N PHE A 86 3.55 -12.65 1.79
CA PHE A 86 2.65 -11.52 1.63
C PHE A 86 1.58 -11.55 2.72
N ALA A 87 1.08 -10.39 3.10
CA ALA A 87 -0.13 -10.28 3.90
C ALA A 87 -1.07 -9.22 3.33
N PHE A 88 -2.37 -9.36 3.56
CA PHE A 88 -3.35 -8.39 3.07
C PHE A 88 -4.64 -8.41 3.88
N PHE A 89 -5.37 -7.29 3.85
CA PHE A 89 -6.75 -7.26 4.33
C PHE A 89 -7.71 -7.60 3.20
N THR A 90 -8.66 -8.51 3.42
CA THR A 90 -9.67 -8.88 2.43
C THR A 90 -10.49 -7.69 1.93
N THR A 91 -10.68 -6.65 2.74
CA THR A 91 -11.38 -5.42 2.32
C THR A 91 -10.57 -4.55 1.37
N ASP A 92 -9.25 -4.67 1.38
CA ASP A 92 -8.36 -3.94 0.48
C ASP A 92 -8.27 -4.64 -0.88
N VAL A 93 -8.28 -5.98 -0.88
CA VAL A 93 -8.07 -6.79 -2.10
C VAL A 93 -9.38 -7.24 -2.76
N THR A 94 -10.39 -7.56 -1.95
CA THR A 94 -11.71 -8.04 -2.41
C THR A 94 -12.84 -7.15 -1.88
N PRO A 95 -12.82 -5.82 -2.12
CA PRO A 95 -13.73 -4.86 -1.49
C PRO A 95 -15.21 -5.08 -1.81
N ARG A 96 -15.50 -5.82 -2.89
CA ARG A 96 -16.87 -6.10 -3.38
C ARG A 96 -17.43 -7.42 -2.88
N LEU A 97 -16.70 -8.15 -2.03
CA LEU A 97 -17.18 -9.40 -1.46
C LEU A 97 -17.92 -9.12 -0.15
N TYR A 98 -19.21 -9.45 -0.14
CA TYR A 98 -20.09 -9.31 1.01
C TYR A 98 -20.46 -10.68 1.58
N ALA A 99 -20.54 -10.75 2.91
CA ALA A 99 -21.15 -11.84 3.66
C ALA A 99 -22.63 -11.52 3.92
N TYR A 100 -23.21 -12.05 5.00
CA TYR A 100 -24.65 -11.89 5.24
C TYR A 100 -25.02 -10.45 5.57
N LYS A 101 -24.29 -9.79 6.48
CA LYS A 101 -24.59 -8.42 6.91
C LYS A 101 -23.67 -7.38 6.29
N GLY A 102 -22.45 -7.75 5.92
CA GLY A 102 -21.50 -6.80 5.38
C GLY A 102 -20.20 -7.45 4.95
N ARG A 103 -19.16 -6.63 4.82
CA ARG A 103 -17.81 -7.13 4.56
C ARG A 103 -17.23 -7.74 5.83
N ILE A 104 -16.38 -8.74 5.64
CA ILE A 104 -15.56 -9.33 6.69
C ILE A 104 -14.12 -8.90 6.40
N THR A 105 -13.53 -8.16 7.34
CA THR A 105 -12.11 -7.80 7.30
C THR A 105 -11.32 -8.93 7.93
N ILE A 106 -10.56 -9.64 7.10
CA ILE A 106 -9.68 -10.72 7.49
C ILE A 106 -8.26 -10.32 7.05
N LEU A 107 -7.31 -10.40 7.97
CA LEU A 107 -5.90 -10.33 7.67
C LEU A 107 -5.42 -11.72 7.25
N VAL A 108 -4.91 -11.84 6.04
CA VAL A 108 -4.51 -13.13 5.43
C VAL A 108 -3.01 -13.10 5.16
N GLY A 109 -2.30 -14.13 5.59
CA GLY A 109 -0.87 -14.33 5.34
C GLY A 109 -0.62 -15.51 4.41
N MET A 110 0.26 -15.35 3.44
CA MET A 110 0.58 -16.35 2.42
C MET A 110 2.08 -16.33 2.13
N ASP A 111 2.70 -17.48 1.93
CA ASP A 111 4.09 -17.54 1.48
C ASP A 111 4.23 -17.26 -0.03
N THR A 112 5.46 -17.18 -0.53
CA THR A 112 5.73 -16.94 -1.95
C THR A 112 5.41 -18.14 -2.86
N ALA A 113 5.17 -19.33 -2.29
CA ALA A 113 4.75 -20.53 -3.01
C ALA A 113 3.21 -20.64 -3.12
N GLY A 114 2.47 -19.75 -2.46
CA GLY A 114 1.01 -19.77 -2.44
C GLY A 114 0.41 -20.66 -1.35
N SER A 115 1.16 -21.01 -0.31
CA SER A 115 0.61 -21.68 0.87
C SER A 115 0.13 -20.64 1.88
N LEU A 116 -1.06 -20.83 2.44
CA LEU A 116 -1.59 -19.96 3.49
C LEU A 116 -0.81 -20.21 4.79
N ILE A 117 -0.21 -19.15 5.34
CA ILE A 117 0.56 -19.19 6.59
C ILE A 117 -0.41 -19.18 7.77
N ASP A 118 -1.27 -18.17 7.81
CA ASP A 118 -2.34 -18.05 8.79
C ASP A 118 -3.39 -17.03 8.31
N VAL A 119 -4.56 -17.04 8.94
CA VAL A 119 -5.60 -16.01 8.74
C VAL A 119 -6.12 -15.51 10.08
N ARG A 120 -6.55 -14.26 10.12
CA ARG A 120 -7.11 -13.66 11.33
C ARG A 120 -8.29 -12.77 10.98
N VAL A 121 -9.46 -13.09 11.53
CA VAL A 121 -10.61 -12.20 11.47
C VAL A 121 -10.32 -10.97 12.32
N VAL A 122 -10.49 -9.78 11.74
CA VAL A 122 -10.18 -8.49 12.37
C VAL A 122 -11.45 -7.73 12.71
N TYR A 123 -12.41 -7.73 11.78
CA TYR A 123 -13.67 -7.02 11.97
C TYR A 123 -14.77 -7.59 11.08
N HIS A 124 -15.99 -7.66 11.61
CA HIS A 124 -17.20 -7.92 10.83
C HIS A 124 -18.43 -7.45 11.62
N SER A 125 -19.61 -7.59 11.03
CA SER A 125 -20.88 -7.35 11.71
C SER A 125 -21.83 -8.56 11.70
N GLU A 126 -21.36 -9.71 11.20
CA GLU A 126 -22.11 -10.96 11.08
C GLU A 126 -22.78 -11.39 12.41
N PRO A 127 -24.08 -11.74 12.40
CA PRO A 127 -24.85 -12.02 13.62
C PRO A 127 -24.39 -13.29 14.36
N PHE A 128 -23.73 -14.20 13.65
CA PHE A 128 -23.34 -15.52 14.12
C PHE A 128 -21.82 -15.75 14.08
N GLY A 129 -21.03 -14.68 14.00
CA GLY A 129 -19.56 -14.77 13.97
C GLY A 129 -18.99 -15.52 15.18
N TYR A 130 -19.56 -15.28 16.37
CA TYR A 130 -19.07 -15.79 17.65
C TYR A 130 -19.01 -17.33 17.77
N PHE A 131 -19.77 -18.07 16.95
CA PHE A 131 -19.71 -19.54 16.89
C PHE A 131 -19.32 -20.05 15.49
N SER A 132 -18.87 -19.16 14.61
CA SER A 132 -18.39 -19.51 13.27
C SER A 132 -16.98 -18.97 13.04
N ILE A 133 -16.86 -17.80 12.42
CA ILE A 133 -15.58 -17.25 11.96
C ILE A 133 -14.70 -16.67 13.08
N ASP A 134 -15.24 -16.39 14.26
CA ASP A 134 -14.48 -15.87 15.40
C ASP A 134 -13.74 -16.97 16.17
N LEU A 135 -14.06 -18.23 15.89
CA LEU A 135 -13.46 -19.37 16.54
C LEU A 135 -12.02 -19.60 16.01
N PRO A 136 -11.04 -19.90 16.89
CA PRO A 136 -9.69 -20.27 16.46
C PRO A 136 -9.66 -21.43 15.45
N GLU A 137 -10.61 -22.35 15.57
CA GLU A 137 -10.79 -23.50 14.68
C GLU A 137 -11.10 -23.07 13.24
N PHE A 138 -11.78 -21.94 13.03
CA PHE A 138 -12.00 -21.41 11.68
C PHE A 138 -10.67 -21.03 11.03
N ALA A 139 -9.83 -20.25 11.72
CA ALA A 139 -8.53 -19.84 11.21
C ALA A 139 -7.57 -21.03 11.00
N ALA A 140 -7.56 -21.98 11.93
CA ALA A 140 -6.68 -23.14 11.90
C ALA A 140 -6.86 -24.00 10.64
N GLN A 141 -8.07 -24.05 10.08
CA GLN A 141 -8.36 -24.82 8.87
C GLN A 141 -7.61 -24.32 7.63
N PHE A 142 -7.16 -23.07 7.60
CA PHE A 142 -6.48 -22.52 6.42
C PHE A 142 -4.98 -22.80 6.41
N ARG A 143 -4.38 -23.11 7.56
CA ARG A 143 -2.92 -23.24 7.69
C ARG A 143 -2.38 -24.34 6.78
N ASN A 144 -1.32 -24.02 6.05
CA ASN A 144 -0.63 -24.88 5.09
C ASN A 144 -1.49 -25.35 3.89
N LYS A 145 -2.74 -24.90 3.75
CA LYS A 145 -3.52 -25.15 2.53
C LYS A 145 -2.98 -24.29 1.38
N SER A 146 -3.02 -24.83 0.18
CA SER A 146 -2.61 -24.09 -1.01
C SER A 146 -3.73 -23.18 -1.49
N ILE A 147 -3.38 -22.02 -2.02
CA ILE A 147 -4.35 -21.19 -2.75
C ILE A 147 -4.87 -21.88 -4.01
N LEU A 148 -4.18 -22.90 -4.51
CA LEU A 148 -4.63 -23.67 -5.68
C LEU A 148 -5.74 -24.65 -5.32
N ASP A 149 -5.87 -25.01 -4.04
CA ASP A 149 -6.92 -25.88 -3.54
C ASP A 149 -8.31 -25.24 -3.75
N PRO A 150 -9.38 -26.05 -3.86
CA PRO A 150 -10.73 -25.53 -3.95
C PRO A 150 -11.11 -24.70 -2.72
N LEU A 151 -10.79 -25.13 -1.50
CA LEU A 151 -11.21 -24.47 -0.26
C LEU A 151 -12.75 -24.33 -0.22
N GLU A 152 -13.45 -25.42 -0.50
CA GLU A 152 -14.91 -25.47 -0.53
C GLU A 152 -15.49 -25.67 0.87
N VAL A 153 -16.47 -24.84 1.23
CA VAL A 153 -17.14 -24.95 2.53
C VAL A 153 -18.11 -26.14 2.50
N GLY A 154 -17.99 -27.01 3.50
CA GLY A 154 -18.67 -28.31 3.57
C GLY A 154 -17.79 -29.48 3.14
N GLU A 155 -16.67 -29.23 2.46
CA GLU A 155 -15.77 -30.26 1.93
C GLU A 155 -14.34 -30.07 2.49
N ASP A 156 -13.70 -28.94 2.18
CA ASP A 156 -12.34 -28.61 2.61
C ASP A 156 -12.29 -27.77 3.88
N ILE A 157 -13.37 -27.02 4.13
CA ILE A 157 -13.57 -26.08 5.25
C ILE A 157 -14.92 -26.39 5.89
N ASP A 158 -14.95 -26.54 7.20
CA ASP A 158 -16.13 -26.90 7.97
C ASP A 158 -17.27 -25.92 7.74
N ALA A 159 -18.42 -26.46 7.36
CA ALA A 159 -19.67 -25.70 7.31
C ALA A 159 -20.23 -25.50 8.71
N VAL A 160 -20.70 -24.29 9.00
CA VAL A 160 -21.36 -23.97 10.27
C VAL A 160 -22.85 -23.74 10.03
N SER A 161 -23.68 -24.60 10.63
CA SER A 161 -25.14 -24.46 10.57
C SER A 161 -25.58 -23.07 11.02
N ARG A 162 -26.49 -22.44 10.27
CA ARG A 162 -26.97 -21.04 10.45
C ARG A 162 -25.96 -19.94 10.09
N ALA A 163 -24.70 -20.27 9.82
CA ALA A 163 -23.66 -19.31 9.43
C ALA A 163 -23.03 -19.64 8.06
N THR A 164 -23.68 -20.46 7.24
CA THR A 164 -23.15 -20.92 5.95
C THR A 164 -22.76 -19.77 5.02
N ILE A 165 -23.60 -18.73 4.91
CA ILE A 165 -23.30 -17.55 4.06
C ILE A 165 -22.05 -16.82 4.56
N THR A 166 -21.95 -16.63 5.88
CA THR A 166 -20.80 -15.98 6.54
C THR A 166 -19.50 -16.74 6.29
N VAL A 167 -19.46 -18.04 6.57
CA VAL A 167 -18.26 -18.89 6.40
C VAL A 167 -17.88 -19.00 4.93
N THR A 168 -18.86 -19.14 4.04
CA THR A 168 -18.63 -19.18 2.58
C THR A 168 -18.03 -17.86 2.08
N ALA A 169 -18.55 -16.72 2.51
CA ALA A 169 -18.03 -15.42 2.11
C ALA A 169 -16.61 -15.19 2.64
N ALA A 170 -16.35 -15.51 3.90
CA ALA A 170 -15.01 -15.41 4.51
C ALA A 170 -13.99 -16.26 3.73
N THR A 171 -14.31 -17.54 3.50
CA THR A 171 -13.47 -18.48 2.75
C THR A 171 -13.21 -18.00 1.32
N ARG A 172 -14.25 -17.50 0.64
CA ARG A 172 -14.12 -16.92 -0.70
C ARG A 172 -13.20 -15.69 -0.71
N ALA A 173 -13.30 -14.81 0.29
CA ALA A 173 -12.46 -13.61 0.37
C ALA A 173 -10.98 -13.96 0.55
N ILE A 174 -10.68 -14.91 1.44
CA ILE A 174 -9.33 -15.45 1.63
C ILE A 174 -8.80 -16.00 0.31
N ARG A 175 -9.53 -16.94 -0.31
CA ARG A 175 -9.11 -17.60 -1.55
C ARG A 175 -8.93 -16.63 -2.71
N GLN A 176 -9.91 -15.75 -2.94
CA GLN A 176 -9.87 -14.81 -4.07
C GLN A 176 -8.78 -13.76 -3.89
N GLY A 177 -8.63 -13.21 -2.69
CA GLY A 177 -7.60 -12.21 -2.41
C GLY A 177 -6.19 -12.79 -2.56
N ALA A 178 -5.95 -13.99 -2.02
CA ALA A 178 -4.64 -14.63 -2.08
C ALA A 178 -4.26 -14.99 -3.52
N ARG A 179 -5.21 -15.52 -4.31
CA ARG A 179 -5.01 -15.78 -5.75
C ARG A 179 -4.79 -14.52 -6.56
N LEU A 180 -5.44 -13.40 -6.19
CA LEU A 180 -5.24 -12.12 -6.88
C LEU A 180 -3.82 -11.62 -6.67
N LEU A 181 -3.35 -11.59 -5.43
CA LEU A 181 -1.97 -11.18 -5.13
C LEU A 181 -0.93 -12.10 -5.74
N ALA A 182 -1.14 -13.41 -5.72
CA ALA A 182 -0.24 -14.35 -6.38
C ALA A 182 -0.11 -14.05 -7.89
N ARG A 183 -1.22 -13.72 -8.57
CA ARG A 183 -1.18 -13.34 -9.99
C ARG A 183 -0.45 -12.02 -10.23
N GLU A 184 -0.70 -11.01 -9.39
CA GLU A 184 0.01 -9.73 -9.50
C GLU A 184 1.53 -9.92 -9.33
N PHE A 185 1.93 -10.65 -8.28
CA PHE A 185 3.34 -10.95 -8.05
C PHE A 185 3.99 -11.68 -9.24
N LEU A 186 3.33 -12.70 -9.79
CA LEU A 186 3.85 -13.41 -10.97
C LEU A 186 3.96 -12.50 -12.21
N ALA A 187 3.03 -11.56 -12.39
CA ALA A 187 3.05 -10.61 -13.50
C ALA A 187 4.18 -9.57 -13.37
N GLU A 188 4.44 -9.09 -12.16
CA GLU A 188 5.59 -8.22 -11.86
C GLU A 188 6.91 -8.93 -12.18
N GLN A 189 7.09 -10.16 -11.68
CA GLN A 189 8.31 -10.95 -11.92
C GLN A 189 8.54 -11.27 -13.41
N ALA A 190 7.48 -11.36 -14.20
CA ALA A 190 7.58 -11.55 -15.65
C ALA A 190 7.95 -10.26 -16.40
N SER A 191 7.64 -9.09 -15.82
CA SER A 191 7.92 -7.78 -16.41
C SER A 191 9.34 -7.28 -16.10
N ASP A 192 9.94 -7.75 -15.00
CA ASP A 192 11.30 -7.44 -14.59
C ASP A 192 12.38 -8.28 -15.30
N ARG A 193 11.98 -9.22 -16.18
CA ARG A 193 12.86 -10.08 -16.99
C ARG A 193 12.95 -9.58 -18.42
#